data_AF-A0A712CRA6-F1
#
_entry.id   AF-A0A712CRA6-F1
#
_cell.length_a   1.000
_cell.length_b   1.000
_cell.length_c   1.000
_cell.angle_alpha   90.00
_cell.angle_beta   90.00
_cell.angle_gamma   90.00
#
_symmetry.space_group_name_H-M   'P 1'
#
loop_
_entity.id
_entity.type
_entity.pdbx_description
1 polymer ?
#
loop_
_entity_poly.entity_id
_entity_poly.type
_entity_poly.pdbx_seq_one_letter_code
_entity_poly.pdbx_strand_id
1 'polypeptide(L)' 'DVGFNDSGRQINSLTARLTGNVAGVMKLFDRCGWLAEPDASLPHQYSLMAGQGVPEKGD' A
#
# COMPACT_ATOMS: atom_id res chain seq x y z
N ASP A 1 3.23 8.85 13.05
CA ASP A 1 3.06 7.93 11.91
C ASP A 1 4.41 7.29 11.66
N VAL A 2 4.48 5.96 11.69
CA VAL A 2 5.71 5.15 11.53
C VAL A 2 5.45 4.09 10.47
N GLY A 3 4.85 4.49 9.35
CA GLY A 3 4.59 3.61 8.21
C GLY A 3 5.87 3.00 7.63
N PHE A 4 6.99 3.73 7.67
CA PHE A 4 8.29 3.31 7.15
C PHE A 4 9.37 3.43 8.21
N ASN A 5 10.36 2.55 8.12
CA ASN A 5 11.61 2.70 8.88
C ASN A 5 12.59 3.62 8.14
N ASP A 6 13.75 3.87 8.75
CA ASP A 6 14.79 4.76 8.20
C ASP A 6 15.40 4.25 6.88
N SER A 7 15.24 2.96 6.55
CA SER A 7 15.68 2.38 5.28
C SER A 7 14.62 2.51 4.17
N GLY A 8 13.51 3.20 4.42
CA GLY A 8 12.41 3.35 3.47
C GLY A 8 11.56 2.08 3.26
N ARG A 9 11.75 1.05 4.10
CA ARG A 9 10.92 -0.16 4.08
C ARG A 9 9.65 0.09 4.87
N GLN A 10 8.52 -0.27 4.29
CA GLN A 10 7.25 -0.19 4.99
C GLN A 10 7.18 -1.22 6.12
N ILE A 11 6.85 -0.75 7.32
CA ILE A 11 6.69 -1.57 8.54
C ILE A 11 5.24 -1.59 9.04
N ASN A 12 4.40 -0.63 8.64
CA ASN A 12 2.97 -0.59 8.96
C ASN A 12 2.17 -0.17 7.72
N SER A 13 0.93 -0.65 7.59
CA SER A 13 0.05 -0.20 6.51
C SER A 13 -0.21 1.31 6.59
N LEU A 14 -0.36 1.94 5.43
CA LEU A 14 -0.77 3.33 5.36
C LEU A 14 -2.27 3.41 5.18
N THR A 15 -2.92 4.17 6.05
CA THR A 15 -4.32 4.53 5.85
C THR A 15 -4.38 5.71 4.88
N ALA A 16 -4.97 5.49 3.70
CA ALA A 16 -5.13 6.50 2.68
C ALA A 16 -6.60 6.64 2.28
N ARG A 17 -7.01 7.86 1.91
CA ARG A 17 -8.33 8.11 1.33
C ARG A 17 -8.20 8.27 -0.18
N LEU A 18 -8.85 7.38 -0.95
CA LEU A 18 -8.82 7.39 -2.41
C LEU A 18 -10.15 7.92 -2.97
N THR A 19 -10.10 8.94 -3.81
CA THR A 19 -11.28 9.55 -4.44
C THR A 19 -11.06 9.77 -5.94
N GLY A 20 -12.12 10.04 -6.69
CA GLY A 20 -12.06 10.21 -8.15
C GLY A 20 -12.04 8.87 -8.89
N ASN A 21 -11.10 8.68 -9.83
CA ASN A 21 -10.98 7.43 -10.59
C ASN A 21 -10.27 6.35 -9.78
N VAL A 22 -10.96 5.80 -8.78
CA VAL A 22 -10.44 4.75 -7.89
C VAL A 22 -9.95 3.53 -8.68
N ALA A 23 -10.70 3.09 -9.70
CA ALA A 23 -10.31 1.95 -10.52
C ALA A 23 -8.98 2.17 -11.27
N GLY A 24 -8.74 3.39 -11.76
CA GLY A 24 -7.47 3.76 -12.40
C GLY A 24 -6.31 3.82 -11.40
N VAL A 25 -6.55 4.37 -10.21
CA VAL A 25 -5.56 4.42 -9.13
C VAL A 25 -5.20 3.02 -8.64
N MET A 26 -6.17 2.11 -8.52
CA MET A 26 -5.92 0.71 -8.15
C MET A 26 -5.00 0.00 -9.15
N LYS A 27 -5.22 0.21 -10.45
CA LYS A 27 -4.34 -0.34 -11.50
C LYS A 27 -2.93 0.24 -11.43
N LEU A 28 -2.79 1.50 -11.00
CA LEU A 28 -1.48 2.13 -10.81
C LEU A 28 -0.75 1.50 -9.62
N PHE A 29 -1.43 1.30 -8.49
CA PHE A 29 -0.84 0.64 -7.33
C PHE A 29 -0.36 -0.77 -7.67
N ASP A 30 -1.21 -1.59 -8.29
CA ASP A 30 -0.87 -2.95 -8.72
C ASP A 30 0.40 -2.97 -9.61
N ARG A 31 0.47 -2.09 -10.61
CA ARG A 31 1.64 -1.94 -11.49
C ARG A 31 2.91 -1.54 -10.75
N CYS A 32 2.79 -0.69 -9.74
CA CYS A 32 3.92 -0.23 -8.91
C CYS A 32 4.28 -1.23 -7.80
N GLY A 33 3.64 -2.40 -7.77
CA GLY A 33 3.87 -3.40 -6.74
C GLY A 33 3.27 -3.03 -5.38
N TRP A 34 2.20 -2.23 -5.36
CA TRP A 34 1.46 -1.88 -4.14
C TRP A 34 0.14 -2.63 -4.10
N LEU A 35 -0.17 -3.17 -2.93
CA LEU A 35 -1.48 -3.67 -2.58
C LEU A 35 -2.29 -2.55 -1.92
N ALA A 36 -3.54 -2.42 -2.34
CA ALA A 36 -4.49 -1.45 -1.79
C ALA A 36 -5.78 -2.16 -1.41
N GLU A 37 -6.03 -2.29 -0.11
CA GLU A 37 -7.19 -3.01 0.43
C GLU A 37 -8.24 -2.01 0.95
N PRO A 38 -9.51 -2.11 0.54
CA PRO A 38 -10.56 -1.24 1.05
C PRO A 38 -10.84 -1.52 2.54
N ASP A 39 -11.01 -0.46 3.31
CA ASP A 39 -11.57 -0.56 4.65
C ASP A 39 -13.10 -0.65 4.55
N ALA A 40 -13.64 -1.81 4.92
CA ALA A 40 -15.08 -2.07 4.84
C ALA A 40 -15.91 -1.18 5.78
N SER A 41 -15.28 -0.58 6.81
CA SER A 41 -15.97 0.25 7.80
C SER A 41 -16.09 1.71 7.36
N LEU A 42 -15.25 2.16 6.43
CA LEU A 42 -15.13 3.56 6.07
C LEU A 42 -15.08 3.76 4.55
N PRO A 43 -16.04 4.52 3.98
CA PRO A 43 -16.10 4.70 2.55
C PRO A 43 -14.86 5.48 2.08
N HIS A 44 -14.28 5.05 0.96
CA HIS A 44 -13.10 5.65 0.33
C HIS A 44 -11.78 5.47 1.12
N GLN A 45 -11.79 4.73 2.22
CA GLN A 45 -10.58 4.46 2.99
C GLN A 45 -9.94 3.16 2.55
N TYR A 46 -8.61 3.17 2.45
CA TYR A 46 -7.80 2.05 1.98
C TYR A 46 -6.56 1.89 2.85
N SER A 47 -6.20 0.63 3.08
CA SER A 47 -4.92 0.21 3.63
C SER A 47 -3.95 -0.06 2.48
N LEU A 48 -2.84 0.67 2.41
CA LEU A 48 -1.83 0.51 1.39
C LEU A 48 -0.63 -0.25 1.95
N MET A 49 -0.21 -1.29 1.25
CA MET A 49 1.00 -2.06 1.53
C MET A 49 1.85 -2.16 0.27
N ALA A 50 3.07 -1.65 0.32
CA ALA A 50 4.10 -1.92 -0.66
C ALA A 50 4.40 -3.42 -0.64
N GLY A 51 4.34 -4.06 -1.80
CA GLY A 51 4.86 -5.39 -2.02
C GLY A 51 6.33 -5.35 -1.68
N GLN A 52 6.66 -5.84 -0.48
CA GLN A 52 8.05 -6.03 -0.10
C GLN A 52 8.61 -7.00 -1.13
N GLY A 53 9.55 -6.51 -1.95
CA GLY A 53 10.30 -7.37 -2.85
C GLY A 53 10.68 -8.64 -2.09
N VAL A 54 10.40 -9.79 -2.70
CA VAL A 54 10.71 -11.14 -2.20
C VAL A 54 11.97 -11.06 -1.35
N PRO A 55 11.97 -11.55 -0.09
CA PRO A 55 13.17 -11.47 0.73
C PRO A 55 14.32 -12.06 -0.08
N GLU A 56 15.38 -11.29 -0.33
CA GLU A 56 16.63 -11.85 -0.82
C GLU A 56 16.98 -12.96 0.15
N LYS A 57 16.85 -14.20 -0.34
CA LYS A 57 17.27 -15.39 0.36
C LYS A 57 18.77 -15.21 0.57
N GLY A 58 19.15 -14.81 1.79
CA GLY A 58 20.55 -14.76 2.19
C GLY A 58 21.19 -16.11 1.90
N ASP A 59 22.29 -16.06 1.18
CA ASP A 59 23.16 -17.21 0.88
C ASP A 59 23.74 -17.79 2.19
#